data_AF-A0A7V3U534-F1
#
_entry.id   AF-A0A7V3U534-F1
#
_cell.length_a   1.000
_cell.length_b   1.000
_cell.length_c   1.000
_cell.angle_alpha   90.00
_cell.angle_beta   90.00
_cell.angle_gamma   90.00
#
_symmetry.space_group_name_H-M   'P 1'
#
loop_
_entity.id
_entity.type
_entity.pdbx_description
1 polymer ?
#
loop_
_entity_poly.entity_id
_entity_poly.type
_entity_poly.pdbx_seq_one_letter_code
_entity_poly.pdbx_strand_id
1 'polypeptide(L)'
;MGFRQGHGDEGCSAVRYCGGGVVGCGNVAVHPAGAVRGTKMSYLTDRKRVSGLGVAGGGNAHFISQRLTAIALIPLSLMFLFPFIGTLGADHATMLKTYQNPYHAIVAVMFFIVLCKHLHLGLQVVIEDYVHAPRLLMGSLILNRLFWGATAVTAVFSIAKIAFSA
;
A
#
# COMPACT_ATOMS: atom_id res chain seq x y z
N MET A 1 -19.86 -41.46 -36.88
CA MET A 1 -19.19 -42.34 -37.85
C MET A 1 -18.25 -41.48 -38.68
N GLY A 2 -17.06 -42.00 -38.96
CA GLY A 2 -15.82 -41.23 -39.12
C GLY A 2 -15.71 -40.31 -40.32
N PHE A 3 -14.85 -39.30 -40.17
CA PHE A 3 -14.14 -38.69 -41.28
C PHE A 3 -12.67 -38.49 -40.93
N ARG A 4 -11.84 -39.07 -41.78
CA ARG A 4 -10.39 -38.95 -41.86
C ARG A 4 -10.07 -37.61 -42.52
N GLN A 5 -9.31 -36.75 -41.85
CA GLN A 5 -8.67 -35.55 -42.38
C GLN A 5 -7.38 -35.38 -41.55
N GLY A 6 -6.19 -35.10 -42.05
CA GLY A 6 -5.66 -34.79 -43.38
C GLY A 6 -4.23 -34.35 -43.10
N HIS A 7 -3.27 -34.90 -43.83
CA HIS A 7 -1.89 -34.39 -43.88
C HIS A 7 -1.95 -32.92 -44.35
N GLY A 8 -1.21 -32.05 -43.66
CA GLY A 8 -1.20 -30.61 -43.87
C GLY A 8 0.07 -30.04 -43.27
N ASP A 9 1.17 -30.39 -43.93
CA ASP A 9 2.52 -29.98 -43.60
C ASP A 9 2.69 -28.52 -44.03
N GLU A 10 2.27 -27.58 -43.17
CA GLU A 10 2.61 -26.16 -43.28
C GLU A 10 3.69 -25.88 -42.21
N GLY A 11 4.90 -25.48 -42.54
CA GLY A 11 5.21 -24.43 -43.50
C GLY A 11 5.95 -23.35 -42.73
N CYS A 12 7.29 -23.46 -42.75
CA CYS A 12 8.23 -22.34 -42.73
C CYS A 12 7.92 -21.13 -41.82
N SER A 13 8.48 -21.13 -40.61
CA SER A 13 9.00 -19.87 -40.04
C SER A 13 10.21 -20.17 -39.16
N ALA A 14 11.30 -20.55 -39.83
CA ALA A 14 12.62 -20.65 -39.23
C ALA A 14 13.22 -19.24 -39.10
N VAL A 15 12.93 -18.54 -38.00
CA VAL A 15 13.74 -17.39 -37.58
C VAL A 15 15.03 -17.93 -36.96
N ARG A 16 16.01 -18.24 -37.81
CA ARG A 16 17.40 -18.39 -37.39
C ARG A 16 18.09 -17.04 -37.48
N TYR A 17 18.35 -16.43 -36.33
CA TYR A 17 19.45 -15.46 -36.23
C TYR A 17 20.72 -16.23 -35.86
N CYS A 18 21.52 -16.58 -36.85
CA CYS A 18 22.95 -16.91 -36.65
C CYS A 18 23.77 -15.79 -37.29
N GLY A 19 24.09 -14.78 -36.49
CA GLY A 19 25.17 -13.85 -36.78
C GLY A 19 26.50 -14.48 -36.40
N GLY A 20 27.39 -14.60 -37.39
CA GLY A 20 28.85 -14.54 -37.23
C GLY A 20 29.54 -15.66 -36.44
N GLY A 21 30.09 -16.64 -37.16
CA GLY A 21 31.15 -17.50 -36.62
C GLY A 21 31.26 -18.85 -37.33
N VAL A 22 32.31 -19.02 -38.14
CA VAL A 22 32.72 -20.31 -38.69
C VAL A 22 33.21 -21.21 -37.55
N VAL A 23 32.35 -22.14 -37.11
CA VAL A 23 32.75 -23.22 -36.17
C VAL A 23 32.87 -24.51 -36.97
N GLY A 24 34.07 -25.09 -36.92
CA GLY A 24 34.52 -26.18 -37.76
C GLY A 24 33.74 -27.49 -37.61
N CYS A 25 33.87 -28.32 -38.65
CA CYS A 25 33.54 -29.74 -38.65
C CYS A 25 34.27 -30.44 -37.49
N GLY A 26 33.52 -30.85 -36.47
CA GLY A 26 34.01 -31.67 -35.38
C GLY A 26 32.89 -32.53 -34.80
N ASN A 27 32.91 -33.80 -35.19
CA ASN A 27 32.24 -34.96 -34.58
C ASN A 27 30.71 -34.93 -34.44
N VAL A 28 30.05 -35.54 -35.43
CA VAL A 28 28.68 -36.08 -35.30
C VAL A 28 28.72 -37.21 -34.27
N ALA A 29 28.34 -36.91 -33.04
CA ALA A 29 27.98 -37.93 -32.05
C ALA A 29 26.56 -38.40 -32.35
N VAL A 30 26.45 -39.67 -32.77
CA VAL A 30 25.16 -40.37 -32.91
C VAL A 30 24.59 -40.57 -31.50
N HIS A 31 23.58 -39.80 -31.13
CA HIS A 31 22.80 -40.06 -29.92
C HIS A 31 21.84 -41.23 -30.16
N PRO A 32 21.83 -42.27 -29.31
CA PRO A 32 20.87 -43.35 -29.43
C PRO A 32 19.46 -42.83 -29.16
N ALA A 33 18.55 -43.24 -30.05
CA ALA A 33 17.11 -43.07 -29.91
C ALA A 33 16.62 -43.71 -28.60
N GLY A 34 15.80 -42.99 -27.84
CA GLY A 34 15.01 -43.56 -26.75
C GLY A 34 15.26 -42.95 -25.37
N ALA A 35 14.91 -41.68 -25.18
CA ALA A 35 14.65 -41.15 -23.84
C ALA A 35 13.44 -40.21 -23.91
N VAL A 36 12.25 -40.73 -23.62
CA VAL A 36 11.08 -39.90 -23.34
C VAL A 36 11.38 -39.15 -22.04
N ARG A 37 11.87 -37.92 -22.15
CA ARG A 37 11.99 -37.00 -21.02
C ARG A 37 10.58 -36.71 -20.54
N GLY A 38 10.16 -37.34 -19.45
CA GLY A 38 8.96 -36.95 -18.74
C GLY A 38 9.09 -35.48 -18.31
N THR A 39 8.35 -34.58 -18.96
CA THR A 39 8.25 -33.18 -18.55
C THR A 39 7.51 -33.16 -17.22
N LYS A 40 8.26 -33.13 -16.12
CA LYS A 40 7.68 -32.95 -14.79
C LYS A 40 6.99 -31.58 -14.78
N MET A 41 5.67 -31.54 -14.88
CA MET A 41 4.87 -30.32 -14.69
C MET A 41 5.17 -29.79 -13.29
N SER A 42 6.02 -28.76 -13.22
CA SER A 42 6.41 -28.13 -11.97
C SER A 42 5.30 -27.16 -11.56
N TYR A 43 4.43 -27.61 -10.66
CA TYR A 43 3.43 -26.77 -10.01
C TYR A 43 4.12 -25.85 -9.00
N LEU A 44 4.85 -24.86 -9.51
CA LEU A 44 5.29 -23.73 -8.71
C LEU A 44 4.07 -22.82 -8.55
N THR A 45 3.68 -22.58 -7.29
CA THR A 45 2.70 -21.54 -6.97
C THR A 45 3.21 -20.21 -7.50
N ASP A 46 2.32 -19.33 -7.97
CA ASP A 46 2.71 -18.04 -8.51
C ASP A 46 3.59 -17.25 -7.53
N ARG A 47 3.31 -17.40 -6.23
CA ARG A 47 4.15 -16.87 -5.14
C ARG A 47 5.62 -17.33 -5.21
N LYS A 48 5.88 -18.60 -5.51
CA LYS A 48 7.25 -19.15 -5.62
C LYS A 48 7.93 -18.76 -6.94
N ARG A 49 7.15 -18.43 -7.98
CA ARG A 49 7.65 -17.92 -9.27
C ARG A 49 8.11 -16.46 -9.17
N VAL A 50 7.47 -15.68 -8.30
CA VAL A 50 7.77 -14.25 -8.10
C VAL A 50 8.59 -13.96 -6.84
N SER A 51 8.78 -14.93 -5.93
CA SER A 51 9.66 -14.79 -4.77
C SER A 51 11.12 -14.70 -5.21
N GLY A 52 11.63 -13.48 -5.34
CA GLY A 52 13.01 -13.21 -5.77
C GLY A 52 13.13 -12.17 -6.88
N LEU A 53 12.03 -11.79 -7.54
CA LEU A 53 12.03 -10.75 -8.60
C LEU A 53 12.09 -9.31 -8.06
N GLY A 54 12.33 -9.14 -6.76
CA GLY A 54 12.27 -7.84 -6.09
C GLY A 54 10.83 -7.39 -5.88
N VAL A 55 10.50 -7.03 -4.63
CA VAL A 55 9.24 -6.34 -4.35
C VAL A 55 9.36 -4.97 -5.03
N ALA A 56 8.43 -4.58 -5.90
CA ALA A 56 8.27 -3.17 -6.24
C ALA A 56 7.90 -2.45 -4.93
N GLY A 57 8.92 -1.99 -4.17
CA GLY A 57 8.89 -1.81 -2.72
C GLY A 57 8.03 -0.66 -2.18
N GLY A 58 7.17 -0.04 -3.00
CA GLY A 58 6.37 1.12 -2.63
C GLY A 58 5.21 0.81 -1.68
N GLY A 59 4.51 -0.32 -1.87
CA GLY A 59 3.27 -0.61 -1.13
C GLY A 59 3.46 -0.93 0.36
N ASN A 60 4.61 -1.49 0.75
CA ASN A 60 4.84 -1.92 2.13
C ASN A 60 5.02 -0.75 3.12
N ALA A 61 5.64 0.35 2.68
CA ALA A 61 5.87 1.50 3.57
C ALA A 61 4.56 2.16 4.00
N HIS A 62 3.63 2.36 3.06
CA HIS A 62 2.30 2.90 3.35
C HIS A 62 1.54 1.98 4.30
N PHE A 63 1.55 0.68 4.01
CA PHE A 63 0.96 -0.36 4.85
C PHE A 63 1.50 -0.30 6.29
N ILE A 64 2.82 -0.39 6.49
CA ILE A 64 3.42 -0.37 7.83
C ILE A 64 3.14 0.94 8.56
N SER A 65 3.22 2.09 7.87
CA SER A 65 2.94 3.41 8.47
C SER A 65 1.51 3.52 9.02
N GLN A 66 0.53 2.90 8.36
CA GLN A 66 -0.85 2.88 8.82
C GLN A 66 -1.02 2.05 10.11
N ARG A 67 -0.24 0.97 10.28
CA ARG A 67 -0.27 0.16 11.52
C ARG A 67 0.41 0.89 12.66
N LEU A 68 1.56 1.51 12.40
CA LEU A 68 2.28 2.28 13.42
C LEU A 68 1.42 3.43 13.96
N THR A 69 0.71 4.14 13.07
CA THR A 69 -0.21 5.21 13.49
C THR A 69 -1.43 4.67 14.24
N ALA A 70 -2.00 3.53 13.84
CA ALA A 70 -3.08 2.88 14.58
C ALA A 70 -2.65 2.46 15.99
N ILE A 71 -1.48 1.82 16.11
CA ILE A 71 -0.91 1.39 17.41
C ILE A 71 -0.65 2.61 18.28
N ALA A 72 -0.11 3.70 17.72
CA ALA A 72 0.10 4.95 18.46
C ALA A 72 -1.22 5.58 18.92
N LEU A 73 -2.28 5.50 18.11
CA LEU A 73 -3.60 6.06 18.45
C LEU A 73 -4.29 5.34 19.60
N ILE A 74 -4.04 4.06 19.83
CA ILE A 74 -4.67 3.30 20.92
C ILE A 74 -4.40 3.98 22.28
N PRO A 75 -3.17 4.08 22.80
CA PRO A 75 -2.92 4.71 24.10
C PRO A 75 -3.28 6.21 24.10
N LEU A 76 -3.05 6.89 22.98
CA LEU A 76 -3.28 8.33 22.87
C LEU A 76 -4.77 8.67 22.93
N SER A 77 -5.62 7.83 22.32
CA SER A 77 -7.08 7.94 22.42
C SER A 77 -7.56 7.71 23.84
N LEU A 78 -7.02 6.72 24.55
CA LEU A 78 -7.36 6.46 25.95
C LEU A 78 -6.99 7.65 26.84
N MET A 79 -5.78 8.19 26.69
CA MET A 79 -5.32 9.35 27.46
C MET A 79 -6.11 10.62 27.17
N PHE A 80 -6.54 10.83 25.92
CA PHE A 80 -7.38 11.97 25.54
C PHE A 80 -8.82 11.81 26.02
N LEU A 81 -9.41 10.62 25.84
CA LEU A 81 -10.82 10.36 26.14
C LEU A 81 -11.11 10.34 27.64
N PHE A 82 -10.17 9.92 28.49
CA PHE A 82 -10.40 9.84 29.93
C PHE A 82 -10.82 11.18 30.57
N PRO A 83 -10.03 12.28 30.45
CA PRO A 83 -10.45 13.59 30.94
C PRO A 83 -11.63 14.16 30.14
N PHE A 84 -11.69 13.90 28.82
CA PHE A 84 -12.78 14.39 27.97
C PHE A 84 -14.14 13.86 28.42
N ILE A 85 -14.26 12.54 28.62
CA ILE A 85 -15.49 11.88 29.06
C ILE A 85 -15.87 12.34 30.46
N GLY A 86 -14.90 12.53 31.36
CA GLY A 86 -15.16 13.07 32.70
C GLY A 86 -15.76 14.48 32.70
N THR A 87 -15.52 15.26 31.63
CA THR A 87 -16.09 16.60 31.43
C THR A 87 -17.33 16.63 30.54
N LEU A 88 -17.76 15.50 29.98
CA LEU A 88 -18.97 15.44 29.15
C LEU A 88 -20.20 15.77 29.99
N GLY A 89 -20.91 16.84 29.63
CA GLY A 89 -22.05 17.35 30.37
C GLY A 89 -21.73 18.41 31.42
N ALA A 90 -20.45 18.71 31.65
CA ALA A 90 -20.04 19.87 32.43
C ALA A 90 -20.24 21.18 31.66
N ASP A 91 -20.16 22.31 32.35
CA ASP A 91 -20.18 23.63 31.71
C ASP A 91 -18.93 23.88 30.85
N HIS A 92 -19.04 24.82 29.92
CA HIS A 92 -17.95 25.16 28.99
C HIS A 92 -16.66 25.62 29.71
N ALA A 93 -16.76 26.32 30.85
CA ALA A 93 -15.60 26.78 31.59
C ALA A 93 -14.86 25.62 32.28
N THR A 94 -15.59 24.61 32.77
CA THR A 94 -14.99 23.39 33.32
C THR A 94 -14.20 22.60 32.26
N MET A 95 -14.73 22.51 31.04
CA MET A 95 -14.02 21.89 29.91
C MET A 95 -12.75 22.67 29.56
N LEU A 96 -12.85 24.00 29.50
CA LEU A 96 -11.71 24.88 29.21
C LEU A 96 -10.61 24.72 30.27
N LYS A 97 -10.98 24.72 31.55
CA LYS A 97 -10.05 24.54 32.68
C LYS A 97 -9.31 23.20 32.63
N THR A 98 -10.00 22.14 32.19
CA THR A 98 -9.40 20.80 32.05
C THR A 98 -8.30 20.79 30.98
N TYR A 99 -8.50 21.49 29.88
CA TYR A 99 -7.54 21.58 28.76
C TYR A 99 -6.58 22.77 28.85
N GLN A 100 -6.73 23.66 29.83
CA GLN A 100 -5.69 24.60 30.25
C GLN A 100 -4.53 23.90 30.96
N ASN A 101 -4.74 22.68 31.49
CA ASN A 101 -3.64 21.88 32.00
C ASN A 101 -2.71 21.48 30.83
N PRO A 102 -1.41 21.85 30.88
CA PRO A 102 -0.48 21.62 29.77
C PRO A 102 -0.34 20.13 29.42
N TYR A 103 -0.49 19.24 30.39
CA TYR A 103 -0.44 17.80 30.16
C TYR A 103 -1.58 17.33 29.23
N HIS A 104 -2.83 17.72 29.52
CA HIS A 104 -3.98 17.36 28.68
C HIS A 104 -3.93 18.05 27.32
N ALA A 105 -3.46 19.30 27.26
CA ALA A 105 -3.29 20.02 25.99
C ALA A 105 -2.27 19.34 25.07
N ILE A 106 -1.11 18.93 25.60
CA ILE A 106 -0.06 18.23 24.83
C ILE A 106 -0.59 16.88 24.30
N VAL A 107 -1.27 16.11 25.15
CA VAL A 107 -1.89 14.84 24.74
C VAL A 107 -2.92 15.07 23.63
N ALA A 108 -3.77 16.08 23.75
CA ALA A 108 -4.74 16.43 22.71
C ALA A 108 -4.06 16.81 21.39
N VAL A 109 -3.01 17.64 21.42
CA VAL A 109 -2.25 18.01 20.21
C VAL A 109 -1.65 16.78 19.53
N MET A 110 -0.98 15.92 20.30
CA MET A 110 -0.41 14.68 19.76
C MET A 110 -1.51 13.78 19.17
N PHE A 111 -2.63 13.64 19.89
CA PHE A 111 -3.78 12.84 19.44
C PHE A 111 -4.29 13.30 18.09
N PHE A 112 -4.61 14.59 17.93
CA PHE A 112 -5.13 15.12 16.68
C PHE A 112 -4.12 15.04 15.53
N ILE A 113 -2.84 15.28 15.77
CA ILE A 113 -1.81 15.15 14.72
C ILE A 113 -1.72 13.70 14.22
N VAL A 114 -1.64 12.73 15.12
CA VAL A 114 -1.56 11.31 14.73
C VAL A 114 -2.86 10.85 14.10
N LEU A 115 -4.02 11.32 14.60
CA LEU A 115 -5.34 11.02 14.05
C LEU A 115 -5.48 11.52 12.61
N CYS A 116 -5.18 12.80 12.36
CA CYS A 116 -5.20 13.38 11.01
C CYS A 116 -4.24 12.63 10.06
N LYS A 117 -3.05 12.25 10.55
CA LYS A 117 -2.10 11.45 9.76
C LYS A 117 -2.65 10.06 9.43
N HIS A 118 -3.28 9.39 10.39
CA HIS A 118 -3.90 8.08 10.17
C HIS A 118 -5.05 8.16 9.17
N LEU A 119 -5.89 9.20 9.28
CA LEU A 119 -6.98 9.47 8.34
C LEU A 119 -6.45 9.72 6.92
N HIS A 120 -5.39 10.53 6.77
CA HIS A 120 -4.77 10.80 5.47
C HIS A 120 -4.28 9.53 4.78
N LEU A 121 -3.54 8.68 5.50
CA LEU A 121 -3.05 7.40 4.98
C LEU A 121 -4.22 6.47 4.64
N GLY A 122 -5.19 6.30 5.55
CA GLY A 122 -6.34 5.44 5.32
C GLY A 122 -7.16 5.86 4.11
N LEU A 123 -7.46 7.16 3.98
CA LEU A 123 -8.20 7.70 2.84
C LEU A 123 -7.43 7.57 1.53
N GLN A 124 -6.10 7.67 1.54
CA GLN A 124 -5.31 7.51 0.33
C GLN A 124 -5.51 6.12 -0.30
N VAL A 125 -5.45 5.06 0.50
CA VAL A 125 -5.67 3.68 0.00
C VAL A 125 -7.09 3.50 -0.50
N VAL A 126 -8.09 4.02 0.22
CA VAL A 126 -9.49 3.96 -0.22
C VAL A 126 -9.67 4.71 -1.56
N ILE A 127 -9.08 5.89 -1.72
CA ILE A 127 -9.15 6.65 -2.97
C ILE A 127 -8.52 5.87 -4.12
N GLU A 128 -7.34 5.27 -3.91
CA GLU A 128 -6.62 4.48 -4.90
C GLU A 128 -7.37 3.20 -5.29
N ASP A 129 -8.09 2.56 -4.36
CA ASP A 129 -8.84 1.32 -4.60
C ASP A 129 -10.18 1.54 -5.31
N TYR A 130 -10.83 2.69 -5.10
CA TYR A 130 -12.20 2.92 -5.57
C TYR A 130 -12.33 3.93 -6.72
N VAL A 131 -11.37 4.84 -6.92
CA VAL A 131 -11.47 5.89 -7.94
C VAL A 131 -10.70 5.51 -9.20
N HIS A 132 -11.45 5.04 -10.21
CA HIS A 132 -10.87 4.54 -11.46
C HIS A 132 -10.68 5.62 -12.53
N ALA A 133 -11.38 6.76 -12.43
CA ALA A 133 -11.27 7.85 -13.39
C ALA A 133 -10.03 8.72 -13.08
N PRO A 134 -9.05 8.87 -14.00
CA PRO A 134 -7.76 9.50 -13.70
C PRO A 134 -7.84 10.94 -13.17
N ARG A 135 -8.78 11.74 -13.71
CA ARG A 135 -9.01 13.12 -13.28
C ARG A 135 -9.58 13.21 -11.86
N LEU A 136 -10.51 12.30 -11.53
CA LEU A 136 -11.09 12.24 -10.20
C LEU A 136 -10.08 11.70 -9.18
N LEU A 137 -9.28 10.70 -9.55
CA LEU A 137 -8.23 10.15 -8.69
C LEU A 137 -7.27 11.25 -8.23
N MET A 138 -6.71 12.01 -9.18
CA MET A 138 -5.79 13.11 -8.85
C MET A 138 -6.46 14.22 -8.04
N GLY A 139 -7.70 14.61 -8.40
CA GLY A 139 -8.46 15.60 -7.64
C GLY A 139 -8.70 15.16 -6.19
N SER A 140 -9.12 13.92 -5.98
CA SER A 140 -9.36 13.33 -4.65
C SER A 140 -8.10 13.21 -3.82
N LEU A 141 -6.96 12.84 -4.42
CA LEU A 141 -5.67 12.77 -3.72
C LEU A 141 -5.18 14.16 -3.27
N ILE A 142 -5.29 15.17 -4.14
CA ILE A 142 -4.96 16.56 -3.80
C ILE A 142 -5.88 17.06 -2.68
N LEU A 143 -7.18 16.81 -2.79
CA LEU A 143 -8.15 17.20 -1.78
C LEU A 143 -7.84 16.55 -0.43
N ASN A 144 -7.55 15.24 -0.40
CA ASN A 144 -7.15 14.54 0.82
C ASN A 144 -5.90 15.18 1.44
N ARG A 145 -4.90 15.53 0.61
CA ARG A 145 -3.66 16.20 1.04
C ARG A 145 -3.93 17.57 1.69
N LEU A 146 -4.78 18.38 1.07
CA LEU A 146 -5.14 19.69 1.59
C LEU A 146 -6.01 19.58 2.85
N PHE A 147 -6.96 18.66 2.84
CA PHE A 147 -7.89 18.44 3.94
C PHE A 147 -7.19 18.01 5.22
N TRP A 148 -6.29 17.03 5.18
CA TRP A 148 -5.58 16.61 6.40
C TRP A 148 -4.68 17.72 6.95
N GLY A 149 -4.03 18.50 6.06
CA GLY A 149 -3.16 19.61 6.47
C GLY A 149 -3.96 20.73 7.14
N ALA A 150 -5.07 21.14 6.52
CA ALA A 150 -5.94 22.18 7.05
C ALA A 150 -6.57 21.78 8.39
N THR A 151 -7.04 20.54 8.52
CA THR A 151 -7.63 20.04 9.77
C THR A 151 -6.59 19.90 10.89
N ALA A 152 -5.38 19.42 10.59
CA ALA A 152 -4.30 19.34 11.56
C ALA A 152 -3.90 20.73 12.08
N VAL A 153 -3.72 21.72 11.20
CA VAL A 153 -3.41 23.11 11.59
C VAL A 153 -4.53 23.70 12.44
N THR A 154 -5.79 23.53 12.03
CA THR A 154 -6.95 24.06 12.76
C THR A 154 -7.09 23.43 14.15
N ALA A 155 -6.86 22.12 14.27
CA ALA A 155 -6.88 21.42 15.55
C ALA A 155 -5.78 21.93 16.49
N VAL A 156 -4.53 22.02 16.01
CA VAL A 156 -3.41 22.53 16.81
C VAL A 156 -3.66 23.98 17.23
N PHE A 157 -4.10 24.84 16.32
CA PHE A 157 -4.41 26.23 16.62
C PHE A 157 -5.51 26.37 17.68
N SER A 158 -6.58 25.56 17.57
CA SER A 158 -7.69 25.59 18.53
C SER A 158 -7.26 25.15 19.92
N ILE A 159 -6.44 24.09 20.02
CA ILE A 159 -5.93 23.60 21.31
C ILE A 159 -4.93 24.60 21.90
N ALA A 160 -4.03 25.16 21.09
CA ALA A 160 -3.11 26.20 21.53
C ALA A 160 -3.87 27.42 22.06
N LYS A 161 -4.94 27.84 21.38
CA LYS A 161 -5.81 28.92 21.87
C LYS A 161 -6.39 28.58 23.23
N ILE A 162 -6.92 27.36 23.43
CA ILE A 162 -7.47 26.94 24.73
C ILE A 162 -6.37 26.96 25.82
N ALA A 163 -5.21 26.39 25.52
CA ALA A 163 -4.09 26.27 26.45
C ALA A 163 -3.52 27.64 26.88
N PHE A 164 -3.51 28.62 25.97
CA PHE A 164 -3.00 29.97 26.24
C PHE A 164 -4.09 31.02 26.56
N SER A 165 -5.38 30.67 26.47
CA SER A 165 -6.50 31.59 26.82
C SER A 165 -6.74 31.70 28.33
N ALA A 166 -5.72 31.43 29.14
CA ALA A 166 -5.74 31.63 30.58
C ALA A 166 -5.71 33.12 30.94
#